data_AF-A0A6A6WQ10-F1
#
_entry.id   AF-A0A6A6WQ10-F1
#
_cell.length_a   1.000
_cell.length_b   1.000
_cell.length_c   1.000
_cell.angle_alpha   90.00
_cell.angle_beta   90.00
_cell.angle_gamma   90.00
#
_symmetry.space_group_name_H-M   'P 1'
#
loop_
_entity.id
_entity.type
_entity.pdbx_description
1 polymer ?
#
loop_
_entity_poly.entity_id
_entity_poly.type
_entity_poly.pdbx_seq_one_letter_code
_entity_poly.pdbx_strand_id
1 'polypeptide(L)'
;MDAFVSRKRRCISRPSGLQHAQASVLSPPPPATVDETDTDLKLALLASLHPRVEQDSLLEALLVSQGSVDLASEALAQSRSLSPRKRPAASGTRHQSSLSSYGIRSSHGSRARNTPVKKGRTLHLYTAEDIEAHTPCSIIFNFLPREEADAVLLELLHESPTYTNLEFQLFDQVVKSPHSFCFYVNSLAEAEKQKTEYIYDGRKVNDVRQSLPEMLKASTKVEQAVNSEIQRRIREFYPKGKKLRFQSPGPWKPNTAFVNCYDGPKESVGYHADQLTYLGPRAVIGSLSLGVAREFRVRKTVAEDDEHRKEDGSLADAQGQVSIHLPHNSLLVMHAEMQEEWKHSIHPAKTIEPHPLAKNKRLNITYRFYKENLHPKFTPKCKCGVPTVLRCLTKNKETRGRYCWMCHTNYIPGQEGCKYFRWAWFDDDGEPPWATEAKTDACEEGGVLDGDGWEEAMWEQYSTREE
;
A
#
# COMPACT_ATOMS: atom_id res chain seq x y z
N MET A 1 -40.20 -17.23 -50.66
CA MET A 1 -39.51 -15.94 -50.48
C MET A 1 -38.20 -16.23 -49.73
N ASP A 2 -37.13 -16.76 -50.34
CA ASP A 2 -36.58 -16.54 -51.70
C ASP A 2 -36.25 -15.06 -51.97
N ALA A 3 -35.06 -14.66 -52.41
CA ALA A 3 -33.81 -15.41 -52.65
C ALA A 3 -32.59 -14.48 -52.81
N PHE A 4 -31.39 -15.07 -52.71
CA PHE A 4 -30.14 -14.79 -53.47
C PHE A 4 -29.69 -13.35 -53.86
N VAL A 5 -28.50 -13.00 -53.36
CA VAL A 5 -27.24 -12.72 -54.13
C VAL A 5 -27.36 -12.17 -55.58
N SER A 6 -26.88 -10.93 -55.84
CA SER A 6 -25.68 -10.70 -56.71
C SER A 6 -25.26 -9.22 -56.95
N ARG A 7 -23.97 -8.96 -56.66
CA ARG A 7 -22.90 -8.42 -57.54
C ARG A 7 -23.14 -7.28 -58.58
N LYS A 8 -22.13 -6.37 -58.60
CA LYS A 8 -21.59 -5.56 -59.75
C LYS A 8 -22.47 -4.42 -60.28
N ARG A 9 -21.98 -3.33 -60.88
CA ARG A 9 -20.73 -2.52 -60.95
C ARG A 9 -20.97 -1.52 -62.12
N ARG A 10 -20.74 -0.22 -61.90
CA ARG A 10 -20.34 0.86 -62.88
C ARG A 10 -20.96 0.92 -64.31
N CYS A 11 -21.49 2.09 -64.70
CA CYS A 11 -20.87 3.10 -65.61
C CYS A 11 -21.86 4.26 -65.92
N ILE A 12 -21.47 5.56 -65.87
CA ILE A 12 -21.17 6.48 -67.01
C ILE A 12 -22.40 6.72 -67.94
N SER A 13 -22.92 7.93 -68.22
CA SER A 13 -22.26 9.21 -68.60
C SER A 13 -23.03 10.54 -68.34
N ARG A 14 -22.28 11.66 -68.44
CA ARG A 14 -22.59 13.11 -68.63
C ARG A 14 -23.40 13.45 -69.92
N PRO A 15 -23.67 14.75 -70.31
CA PRO A 15 -23.31 16.10 -69.76
C PRO A 15 -24.57 16.98 -69.46
N SER A 16 -24.56 18.26 -69.04
CA SER A 16 -23.83 19.51 -69.36
C SER A 16 -24.08 20.57 -68.25
N GLY A 17 -23.39 21.72 -68.09
CA GLY A 17 -22.16 22.27 -68.65
C GLY A 17 -21.81 23.62 -67.97
N LEU A 18 -20.52 24.02 -67.98
CA LEU A 18 -19.95 25.39 -67.94
C LEU A 18 -20.60 26.43 -66.98
N GLN A 19 -19.93 27.10 -66.02
CA GLN A 19 -18.52 27.45 -65.74
C GLN A 19 -18.39 27.72 -64.20
N HIS A 20 -17.30 28.17 -63.56
CA HIS A 20 -16.00 28.67 -64.04
C HIS A 20 -14.82 28.02 -63.26
N ALA A 21 -13.99 28.77 -62.51
CA ALA A 21 -12.89 28.22 -61.69
C ALA A 21 -12.52 29.08 -60.47
N GLN A 22 -12.07 28.43 -59.39
CA GLN A 22 -10.90 28.82 -58.59
C GLN A 22 -10.40 27.60 -57.79
N ALA A 23 -9.08 27.48 -57.62
CA ALA A 23 -8.44 26.29 -57.05
C ALA A 23 -8.02 26.50 -55.60
N SER A 24 -8.23 25.48 -54.75
CA SER A 24 -7.44 25.29 -53.52
C SER A 24 -7.28 23.79 -53.25
N VAL A 25 -6.17 23.43 -52.63
CA VAL A 25 -5.64 22.06 -52.59
C VAL A 25 -6.09 21.32 -51.33
N LEU A 26 -6.43 20.04 -51.49
CA LEU A 26 -6.78 19.12 -50.40
C LEU A 26 -5.58 18.86 -49.47
N SER A 27 -5.79 19.00 -48.16
CA SER A 27 -4.84 18.55 -47.14
C SER A 27 -5.14 17.10 -46.71
N PRO A 28 -4.11 16.25 -46.49
CA PRO A 28 -4.25 14.87 -46.00
C PRO A 28 -4.58 14.81 -44.49
N PRO A 29 -5.01 13.65 -43.95
CA PRO A 29 -5.45 13.52 -42.55
C PRO A 29 -4.30 13.63 -41.54
N PRO A 30 -4.59 14.00 -40.27
CA PRO A 30 -3.57 14.16 -39.23
C PRO A 30 -2.97 12.80 -38.80
N PRO A 31 -1.66 12.74 -38.51
CA PRO A 31 -1.00 11.52 -38.05
C PRO A 31 -1.22 11.28 -36.54
N ALA A 32 -0.97 10.04 -36.13
CA ALA A 32 -0.84 9.67 -34.72
C ALA A 32 0.53 10.08 -34.14
N THR A 33 0.74 9.75 -32.85
CA THR A 33 1.95 9.97 -32.02
C THR A 33 2.22 11.41 -31.58
N VAL A 34 1.88 11.69 -30.32
CA VAL A 34 2.42 12.79 -29.51
C VAL A 34 2.87 12.18 -28.18
N ASP A 35 4.20 12.07 -27.95
CA ASP A 35 4.85 12.32 -26.64
C ASP A 35 6.38 12.11 -26.68
N GLU A 36 6.92 11.18 -27.46
CA GLU A 36 8.37 10.85 -27.43
C GLU A 36 9.22 11.89 -28.17
N THR A 37 8.77 12.37 -29.34
CA THR A 37 9.53 13.28 -30.20
C THR A 37 9.79 14.67 -29.61
N ASP A 38 8.94 15.14 -28.68
CA ASP A 38 9.11 16.44 -28.03
C ASP A 38 10.25 16.41 -26.99
N THR A 39 10.39 15.31 -26.24
CA THR A 39 11.44 15.19 -25.22
C THR A 39 12.82 15.07 -25.85
N ASP A 40 12.99 14.23 -26.88
CA ASP A 40 14.28 14.06 -27.56
C ASP A 40 14.74 15.33 -28.27
N LEU A 41 13.82 16.11 -28.87
CA LEU A 41 14.12 17.43 -29.42
C LEU A 41 14.61 18.41 -28.36
N LYS A 42 13.95 18.45 -27.19
CA LYS A 42 14.33 19.30 -26.06
C LYS A 42 15.68 18.90 -25.44
N LEU A 43 15.98 17.61 -25.38
CA LEU A 43 17.28 17.09 -24.97
C LEU A 43 18.38 17.46 -25.97
N ALA A 44 18.13 17.34 -27.27
CA ALA A 44 19.09 17.74 -28.31
C ALA A 44 19.36 19.26 -28.30
N LEU A 45 18.33 20.08 -28.07
CA LEU A 45 18.45 21.52 -27.86
C LEU A 45 19.31 21.84 -26.63
N LEU A 46 19.02 21.21 -25.48
CA LEU A 46 19.82 21.38 -24.26
C LEU A 46 21.27 20.90 -24.42
N ALA A 47 21.52 19.81 -25.14
CA ALA A 47 22.87 19.32 -25.43
C ALA A 47 23.66 20.27 -26.33
N SER A 48 22.99 20.94 -27.26
CA SER A 48 23.57 22.00 -28.09
C SER A 48 23.93 23.25 -27.27
N LEU A 49 23.06 23.64 -26.33
CA LEU A 49 23.28 24.79 -25.44
C LEU A 49 24.33 24.52 -24.34
N HIS A 50 24.44 23.27 -23.86
CA HIS A 50 25.37 22.87 -22.80
C HIS A 50 26.25 21.66 -23.18
N PRO A 51 27.18 21.78 -24.15
CA PRO A 51 27.96 20.63 -24.69
C PRO A 51 28.95 19.96 -23.73
N ARG A 52 28.95 20.33 -22.44
CA ARG A 52 29.83 19.80 -21.38
C ARG A 52 29.05 19.17 -20.23
N VAL A 53 27.74 19.02 -20.38
CA VAL A 53 26.83 18.44 -19.39
C VAL A 53 26.36 17.09 -19.92
N GLU A 54 26.46 16.06 -19.09
CA GLU A 54 26.05 14.69 -19.43
C GLU A 54 24.54 14.61 -19.71
N GLN A 55 24.13 13.71 -20.60
CA GLN A 55 22.74 13.61 -21.07
C GLN A 55 21.73 13.36 -19.92
N ASP A 56 22.14 12.61 -18.89
CA ASP A 56 21.33 12.40 -17.68
C ASP A 56 21.00 13.72 -16.96
N SER A 57 21.98 14.64 -16.84
CA SER A 57 21.80 15.94 -16.18
C SER A 57 21.00 16.92 -17.03
N LEU A 58 21.01 16.77 -18.37
CA LEU A 58 20.12 17.53 -19.27
C LEU A 58 18.66 17.08 -19.09
N LEU A 59 18.43 15.77 -18.98
CA LEU A 59 17.11 15.20 -18.70
C LEU A 59 16.60 15.60 -17.31
N GLU A 60 17.45 15.57 -16.29
CA GLU A 60 17.11 16.03 -14.94
C GLU A 60 16.73 17.52 -14.92
N ALA A 61 17.50 18.39 -15.56
CA ALA A 61 17.19 19.81 -15.67
C ALA A 61 15.86 20.08 -16.41
N LEU A 62 15.57 19.31 -17.47
CA LEU A 62 14.31 19.37 -18.21
C LEU A 62 13.12 18.91 -17.36
N LEU A 63 13.28 17.86 -16.54
CA LEU A 63 12.26 17.36 -15.61
C LEU A 63 11.93 18.37 -14.50
N VAL A 64 12.95 18.97 -13.88
CA VAL A 64 12.76 20.05 -12.87
C VAL A 64 12.05 21.25 -13.48
N SER A 65 12.39 21.59 -14.72
CA SER A 65 11.83 22.72 -15.47
C SER A 65 10.49 22.43 -16.16
N GLN A 66 9.83 21.32 -15.81
CA GLN A 66 8.52 20.91 -16.35
C GLN A 66 8.46 20.87 -17.89
N GLY A 67 9.57 20.50 -18.55
CA GLY A 67 9.65 20.44 -20.01
C GLY A 67 10.00 21.76 -20.71
N SER A 68 10.36 22.82 -19.97
CA SER A 68 10.90 24.08 -20.52
C SER A 68 12.41 23.98 -20.73
N VAL A 69 12.86 24.23 -21.96
CA VAL A 69 14.29 24.28 -22.32
C VAL A 69 14.97 25.51 -21.73
N ASP A 70 14.29 26.66 -21.72
CA ASP A 70 14.87 27.93 -21.25
C ASP A 70 15.18 27.88 -19.76
N LEU A 71 14.21 27.48 -18.94
CA LEU A 71 14.39 27.32 -17.49
C LEU A 71 15.43 26.25 -17.15
N ALA A 72 15.48 25.15 -17.91
CA ALA A 72 16.49 24.11 -17.74
C ALA A 72 17.90 24.64 -18.08
N SER A 73 18.01 25.46 -19.14
CA SER A 73 19.25 26.10 -19.55
C SER A 73 19.76 27.10 -18.51
N GLU A 74 18.88 27.90 -17.92
CA GLU A 74 19.22 28.84 -16.83
C GLU A 74 19.71 28.12 -15.57
N ALA A 75 19.02 27.05 -15.15
CA ALA A 75 19.43 26.24 -14.00
C ALA A 75 20.82 25.60 -14.21
N LEU A 76 21.08 25.06 -15.41
CA LEU A 76 22.38 24.52 -15.79
C LEU A 76 23.47 25.60 -15.84
N ALA A 77 23.16 26.81 -16.33
CA ALA A 77 24.11 27.92 -16.36
C ALA A 77 24.55 28.36 -14.95
N GLN A 78 23.62 28.42 -13.99
CA GLN A 78 23.91 28.80 -12.60
C GLN A 78 24.81 27.77 -11.88
N SER A 79 24.66 26.48 -12.21
CA SER A 79 25.47 25.38 -11.63
C SER A 79 26.97 25.50 -11.92
N ARG A 80 27.36 26.17 -13.02
CA ARG A 80 28.76 26.30 -13.47
C ARG A 80 29.62 27.20 -12.56
N SER A 81 29.04 27.81 -11.53
CA SER A 81 29.74 28.65 -10.55
C SER A 81 30.44 27.88 -9.42
N LEU A 82 30.20 26.56 -9.28
CA LEU A 82 30.79 25.73 -8.23
C LEU A 82 31.66 24.60 -8.81
N SER A 83 32.94 24.60 -8.45
CA SER A 83 33.95 23.67 -9.00
C SER A 83 33.66 22.18 -8.67
N PRO A 84 33.69 21.26 -9.66
CA PRO A 84 33.37 19.86 -9.44
C PRO A 84 34.53 19.12 -8.75
N ARG A 85 34.30 18.64 -7.53
CA ARG A 85 35.23 17.79 -6.78
C ARG A 85 35.01 16.32 -7.18
N LYS A 86 35.91 15.76 -8.00
CA LYS A 86 35.83 14.37 -8.49
C LYS A 86 35.67 13.35 -7.34
N ARG A 87 34.79 12.36 -7.53
CA ARG A 87 34.75 11.09 -6.79
C ARG A 87 34.67 9.92 -7.78
N PRO A 88 35.17 8.72 -7.43
CA PRO A 88 35.34 7.61 -8.36
C PRO A 88 34.02 6.93 -8.72
N ALA A 89 33.97 6.33 -9.91
CA ALA A 89 32.83 5.55 -10.38
C ALA A 89 32.68 4.25 -9.57
N ALA A 90 31.46 3.97 -9.11
CA ALA A 90 31.08 2.68 -8.55
C ALA A 90 30.19 1.96 -9.57
N SER A 91 30.64 0.80 -10.04
CA SER A 91 29.82 -0.10 -10.87
C SER A 91 28.81 -0.84 -10.00
N GLY A 92 27.58 -0.39 -9.98
CA GLY A 92 26.47 -1.01 -9.26
C GLY A 92 25.15 -0.37 -9.68
N THR A 93 24.06 -1.12 -9.56
CA THR A 93 22.72 -0.76 -10.04
C THR A 93 22.38 0.71 -9.77
N ARG A 94 22.10 1.46 -10.84
CA ARG A 94 21.99 2.92 -10.81
C ARG A 94 20.67 3.34 -10.17
N HIS A 95 20.69 3.54 -8.85
CA HIS A 95 19.55 4.09 -8.12
C HIS A 95 19.32 5.53 -8.58
N GLN A 96 18.07 5.90 -8.85
CA GLN A 96 17.72 7.29 -9.14
C GLN A 96 17.91 8.11 -7.86
N SER A 97 18.99 8.89 -7.80
CA SER A 97 19.30 9.76 -6.67
C SER A 97 18.30 10.91 -6.57
N SER A 98 18.07 11.38 -5.35
CA SER A 98 17.15 12.49 -5.09
C SER A 98 17.69 13.83 -5.61
N LEU A 99 16.78 14.73 -6.00
CA LEU A 99 17.11 16.09 -6.49
C LEU A 99 17.97 16.90 -5.49
N SER A 100 18.00 16.50 -4.21
CA SER A 100 18.84 17.09 -3.17
C SER A 100 20.34 16.75 -3.29
N SER A 101 20.73 15.64 -3.96
CA SER A 101 22.14 15.27 -4.10
C SER A 101 22.93 16.20 -5.04
N TYR A 102 22.24 16.94 -5.90
CA TYR A 102 22.83 17.91 -6.83
C TYR A 102 22.89 19.35 -6.28
N GLY A 103 22.51 19.55 -5.01
CA GLY A 103 22.66 20.85 -4.33
C GLY A 103 21.66 21.93 -4.77
N ILE A 104 20.65 21.59 -5.58
CA ILE A 104 19.58 22.50 -6.01
C ILE A 104 18.66 22.80 -4.80
N ARG A 105 19.11 23.71 -3.94
CA ARG A 105 18.27 24.29 -2.89
C ARG A 105 17.30 25.27 -3.53
N SER A 106 16.00 24.97 -3.48
CA SER A 106 14.97 25.97 -3.75
C SER A 106 15.18 27.16 -2.82
N SER A 107 15.24 28.37 -3.38
CA SER A 107 15.63 29.62 -2.69
C SER A 107 14.52 30.22 -1.81
N HIS A 108 13.67 29.38 -1.22
CA HIS A 108 12.72 29.80 -0.18
C HIS A 108 12.99 29.06 1.13
N GLY A 109 13.65 29.76 2.05
CA GLY A 109 13.84 29.33 3.43
C GLY A 109 12.55 29.39 4.24
N SER A 110 11.64 28.46 4.02
CA SER A 110 10.57 28.13 4.96
C SER A 110 10.26 26.62 4.87
N ARG A 111 10.06 25.99 6.03
CA ARG A 111 9.74 24.56 6.13
C ARG A 111 8.25 24.33 5.82
N ALA A 112 7.83 24.75 4.64
CA ALA A 112 6.45 24.73 4.19
C ALA A 112 6.04 23.30 3.81
N ARG A 113 4.96 22.80 4.44
CA ARG A 113 4.25 21.58 4.02
C ARG A 113 3.50 21.84 2.71
N ASN A 114 4.24 21.99 1.62
CA ASN A 114 3.65 22.18 0.30
C ASN A 114 3.28 20.82 -0.28
N THR A 115 2.03 20.41 -0.08
CA THR A 115 1.42 19.32 -0.83
C THR A 115 0.85 19.85 -2.14
N PRO A 116 1.32 19.37 -3.31
CA PRO A 116 0.50 19.45 -4.51
C PRO A 116 0.52 18.11 -5.25
N VAL A 117 -0.12 17.09 -4.68
CA VAL A 117 -0.54 15.94 -5.49
C VAL A 117 -1.67 16.44 -6.40
N LYS A 118 -1.30 17.00 -7.56
CA LYS A 118 -2.25 17.58 -8.51
C LYS A 118 -3.25 16.51 -8.96
N LYS A 119 -4.54 16.86 -8.99
CA LYS A 119 -5.67 16.01 -9.39
C LYS A 119 -5.31 15.15 -10.62
N GLY A 120 -5.28 13.82 -10.43
CA GLY A 120 -5.01 12.85 -11.49
C GLY A 120 -3.55 12.45 -11.74
N ARG A 121 -2.55 13.05 -11.06
CA ARG A 121 -1.14 12.64 -11.19
C ARG A 121 -0.65 11.91 -9.94
N THR A 122 -0.04 10.73 -10.12
CA THR A 122 0.62 9.98 -9.04
C THR A 122 1.91 10.68 -8.63
N LEU A 123 2.09 10.91 -7.32
CA LEU A 123 3.34 11.38 -6.73
C LEU A 123 4.25 10.16 -6.46
N HIS A 124 5.34 10.03 -7.20
CA HIS A 124 6.30 8.95 -7.02
C HIS A 124 7.40 9.35 -6.02
N LEU A 125 7.61 8.52 -5.00
CA LEU A 125 8.57 8.76 -3.92
C LEU A 125 9.67 7.68 -3.93
N TYR A 126 10.88 8.12 -3.59
CA TYR A 126 12.11 7.32 -3.69
C TYR A 126 13.01 7.43 -2.45
N THR A 127 12.93 8.51 -1.67
CA THR A 127 13.72 8.72 -0.44
C THR A 127 12.91 8.41 0.81
N ALA A 128 13.59 8.06 1.90
CA ALA A 128 12.92 7.84 3.19
C ALA A 128 12.29 9.14 3.72
N GLU A 129 12.97 10.27 3.54
CA GLU A 129 12.53 11.59 3.97
C GLU A 129 11.25 12.03 3.27
N ASP A 130 11.15 11.85 1.94
CA ASP A 130 9.95 12.20 1.19
C ASP A 130 8.79 11.26 1.52
N ILE A 131 9.07 9.96 1.71
CA ILE A 131 8.05 8.97 2.13
C ILE A 131 7.45 9.36 3.48
N GLU A 132 8.28 9.67 4.48
CA GLU A 132 7.83 10.05 5.81
C GLU A 132 7.12 11.41 5.86
N ALA A 133 7.48 12.34 4.98
CA ALA A 133 6.86 13.66 4.89
C ALA A 133 5.44 13.63 4.29
N HIS A 134 5.17 12.68 3.38
CA HIS A 134 3.92 12.60 2.63
C HIS A 134 2.99 11.45 3.08
N THR A 135 3.49 10.48 3.84
CA THR A 135 2.76 9.25 4.19
C THR A 135 2.96 8.85 5.66
N PRO A 136 2.09 7.99 6.21
CA PRO A 136 2.29 7.38 7.53
C PRO A 136 3.22 6.16 7.49
N CYS A 137 4.19 6.16 6.57
CA CYS A 137 5.16 5.08 6.44
C CYS A 137 6.58 5.62 6.67
N SER A 138 7.46 4.75 7.18
CA SER A 138 8.92 4.92 7.06
C SER A 138 9.51 3.70 6.34
N ILE A 139 10.70 3.86 5.76
CA ILE A 139 11.34 2.79 4.98
C ILE A 139 12.82 2.66 5.34
N ILE A 140 13.29 1.42 5.46
CA ILE A 140 14.69 1.07 5.65
C ILE A 140 15.13 0.26 4.42
N PHE A 141 15.96 0.86 3.57
CA PHE A 141 16.53 0.22 2.39
C PHE A 141 17.74 -0.65 2.76
N ASN A 142 17.93 -1.76 2.06
CA ASN A 142 18.98 -2.75 2.34
C ASN A 142 18.94 -3.23 3.81
N PHE A 143 17.74 -3.54 4.29
CA PHE A 143 17.46 -3.75 5.71
C PHE A 143 18.24 -4.92 6.34
N LEU A 144 18.21 -6.10 5.72
CA LEU A 144 19.01 -7.26 6.12
C LEU A 144 20.41 -7.21 5.48
N PRO A 145 21.44 -7.82 6.09
CA PRO A 145 22.67 -8.17 5.38
C PRO A 145 22.35 -8.96 4.11
N ARG A 146 23.10 -8.75 3.02
CA ARG A 146 22.81 -9.34 1.70
C ARG A 146 22.62 -10.86 1.76
N GLU A 147 23.52 -11.56 2.44
CA GLU A 147 23.48 -13.02 2.57
C GLU A 147 22.21 -13.52 3.26
N GLU A 148 21.72 -12.79 4.28
CA GLU A 148 20.45 -13.10 4.95
C GLU A 148 19.24 -12.77 4.08
N ALA A 149 19.26 -11.64 3.35
CA ALA A 149 18.20 -11.27 2.41
C ALA A 149 18.05 -12.31 1.29
N ASP A 150 19.16 -12.78 0.75
CA ASP A 150 19.22 -13.83 -0.27
C ASP A 150 18.80 -15.19 0.30
N ALA A 151 19.19 -15.53 1.54
CA ALA A 151 18.77 -16.76 2.20
C ALA A 151 17.24 -16.82 2.43
N VAL A 152 16.65 -15.77 3.03
CA VAL A 152 15.18 -15.65 3.19
C VAL A 152 14.48 -15.68 1.84
N LEU A 153 15.03 -15.02 0.83
CA LEU A 153 14.44 -15.02 -0.52
C LEU A 153 14.46 -16.42 -1.15
N LEU A 154 15.57 -17.17 -1.06
CA LEU A 154 15.67 -18.52 -1.61
C LEU A 154 14.76 -19.52 -0.88
N GLU A 155 14.69 -19.43 0.45
CA GLU A 155 13.78 -20.22 1.30
C GLU A 155 12.32 -19.99 0.89
N LEU A 156 11.90 -18.72 0.75
CA LEU A 156 10.54 -18.38 0.29
C LEU A 156 10.28 -18.72 -1.18
N LEU A 157 11.29 -18.66 -2.05
CA LEU A 157 11.14 -19.06 -3.46
C LEU A 157 10.87 -20.57 -3.58
N HIS A 158 11.49 -21.39 -2.73
CA HIS A 158 11.22 -22.83 -2.66
C HIS A 158 9.78 -23.13 -2.24
N GLU A 159 9.25 -22.42 -1.24
CA GLU A 159 7.87 -22.61 -0.77
C GLU A 159 6.81 -22.00 -1.72
N SER A 160 7.14 -20.93 -2.44
CA SER A 160 6.18 -20.15 -3.25
C SER A 160 5.30 -20.94 -4.25
N PRO A 161 5.72 -22.06 -4.87
CA PRO A 161 4.86 -22.85 -5.76
C PRO A 161 3.69 -23.54 -5.03
N THR A 162 3.77 -23.67 -3.70
CA THR A 162 2.71 -24.27 -2.87
C THR A 162 1.66 -23.25 -2.40
N TYR A 163 1.87 -21.96 -2.67
CA TYR A 163 0.98 -20.89 -2.20
C TYR A 163 -0.34 -20.88 -2.98
N THR A 164 -1.42 -20.49 -2.30
CA THR A 164 -2.76 -20.45 -2.88
C THR A 164 -3.21 -19.00 -3.10
N ASN A 165 -4.13 -18.78 -4.04
CA ASN A 165 -4.82 -17.50 -4.16
C ASN A 165 -6.12 -17.54 -3.33
N LEU A 166 -6.51 -16.42 -2.74
CA LEU A 166 -7.76 -16.30 -1.99
C LEU A 166 -8.95 -16.13 -2.94
N GLU A 167 -10.05 -16.84 -2.70
CA GLU A 167 -11.33 -16.65 -3.39
C GLU A 167 -12.35 -15.96 -2.47
N PHE A 168 -12.93 -14.86 -2.95
CA PHE A 168 -13.84 -13.99 -2.20
C PHE A 168 -14.97 -13.44 -3.10
N GLN A 169 -16.09 -13.01 -2.52
CA GLN A 169 -17.22 -12.42 -3.25
C GLN A 169 -17.07 -10.89 -3.33
N LEU A 170 -17.25 -10.33 -4.53
CA LEU A 170 -17.27 -8.90 -4.78
C LEU A 170 -18.38 -8.58 -5.81
N PHE A 171 -19.36 -7.76 -5.42
CA PHE A 171 -20.54 -7.44 -6.24
C PHE A 171 -21.23 -8.70 -6.81
N ASP A 172 -21.43 -9.69 -5.93
CA ASP A 172 -22.07 -10.98 -6.22
C ASP A 172 -21.36 -11.86 -7.27
N GLN A 173 -20.11 -11.52 -7.59
CA GLN A 173 -19.20 -12.37 -8.36
C GLN A 173 -18.12 -12.96 -7.45
N VAL A 174 -17.86 -14.26 -7.60
CA VAL A 174 -16.71 -14.91 -6.97
C VAL A 174 -15.47 -14.56 -7.78
N VAL A 175 -14.52 -13.89 -7.13
CA VAL A 175 -13.26 -13.46 -7.72
C VAL A 175 -12.08 -14.07 -6.94
N LYS A 176 -10.94 -14.20 -7.63
CA LYS A 176 -9.72 -14.80 -7.10
C LYS A 176 -8.62 -13.75 -7.00
N SER A 177 -7.82 -13.76 -5.93
CA SER A 177 -6.72 -12.80 -5.77
C SER A 177 -5.69 -12.99 -6.90
N PRO A 178 -5.24 -11.92 -7.58
CA PRO A 178 -4.26 -12.05 -8.66
C PRO A 178 -2.90 -12.58 -8.20
N HIS A 179 -2.56 -12.40 -6.93
CA HIS A 179 -1.34 -12.89 -6.29
C HIS A 179 -1.64 -14.13 -5.44
N SER A 180 -0.63 -14.95 -5.14
CA SER A 180 -0.73 -16.07 -4.19
C SER A 180 -0.15 -15.70 -2.83
N PHE A 181 -0.56 -16.40 -1.77
CA PHE A 181 -0.09 -16.17 -0.42
C PHE A 181 -0.02 -17.46 0.42
N CYS A 182 0.66 -17.37 1.55
CA CYS A 182 0.63 -18.33 2.64
C CYS A 182 0.69 -17.58 3.99
N PHE A 183 0.07 -18.14 5.02
CA PHE A 183 0.05 -17.57 6.36
C PHE A 183 1.00 -18.32 7.30
N TYR A 184 1.81 -17.59 8.04
CA TYR A 184 2.87 -18.09 8.90
C TYR A 184 2.76 -17.54 10.32
N VAL A 185 3.09 -18.36 11.32
CA VAL A 185 3.19 -17.97 12.74
C VAL A 185 4.39 -18.64 13.40
N ASN A 186 4.88 -18.10 14.51
CA ASN A 186 6.24 -18.42 14.97
C ASN A 186 6.41 -19.82 15.58
N SER A 187 5.36 -20.45 16.08
CA SER A 187 5.37 -21.81 16.63
C SER A 187 4.30 -22.73 16.04
N LEU A 188 4.53 -24.05 16.12
CA LEU A 188 3.54 -25.06 15.70
C LEU A 188 2.25 -25.00 16.53
N ALA A 189 2.37 -24.75 17.84
CA ALA A 189 1.21 -24.59 18.73
C ALA A 189 0.35 -23.38 18.33
N GLU A 190 0.97 -22.24 17.98
CA GLU A 190 0.25 -21.11 17.39
C GLU A 190 -0.36 -21.47 16.02
N ALA A 191 0.32 -22.27 15.19
CA ALA A 191 -0.18 -22.65 13.86
C ALA A 191 -1.42 -23.55 13.94
N GLU A 192 -1.46 -24.47 14.91
CA GLU A 192 -2.64 -25.28 15.22
C GLU A 192 -3.78 -24.39 15.74
N LYS A 193 -3.50 -23.55 16.74
CA LYS A 193 -4.46 -22.58 17.31
C LYS A 193 -5.06 -21.64 16.24
N GLN A 194 -4.23 -21.19 15.30
CA GLN A 194 -4.67 -20.32 14.20
C GLN A 194 -5.57 -21.06 13.20
N LYS A 195 -5.26 -22.32 12.87
CA LYS A 195 -6.15 -23.17 12.04
C LYS A 195 -7.49 -23.44 12.72
N THR A 196 -7.50 -23.62 14.03
CA THR A 196 -8.71 -24.00 14.78
C THR A 196 -9.59 -22.80 15.10
N GLU A 197 -9.02 -21.67 15.53
CA GLU A 197 -9.77 -20.60 16.21
C GLU A 197 -9.89 -19.29 15.41
N TYR A 198 -8.97 -18.99 14.49
CA TYR A 198 -8.93 -17.69 13.80
C TYR A 198 -9.69 -17.72 12.46
N ILE A 199 -10.37 -16.61 12.16
CA ILE A 199 -11.25 -16.46 10.99
C ILE A 199 -10.92 -15.18 10.22
N TYR A 200 -10.65 -15.35 8.94
CA TYR A 200 -10.19 -14.34 7.98
C TYR A 200 -11.16 -14.24 6.83
N ASP A 201 -11.64 -13.03 6.51
CA ASP A 201 -12.69 -12.83 5.50
C ASP A 201 -13.91 -13.76 5.70
N GLY A 202 -14.22 -14.10 6.96
CA GLY A 202 -15.31 -15.00 7.32
C GLY A 202 -15.03 -16.50 7.09
N ARG A 203 -13.80 -16.88 6.70
CA ARG A 203 -13.37 -18.27 6.48
C ARG A 203 -12.19 -18.63 7.38
N LYS A 204 -11.99 -19.93 7.67
CA LYS A 204 -10.73 -20.39 8.30
C LYS A 204 -9.63 -20.41 7.25
N VAL A 205 -8.42 -19.98 7.62
CA VAL A 205 -7.23 -20.19 6.78
C VAL A 205 -6.76 -21.62 7.01
N ASN A 206 -6.99 -22.49 6.04
CA ASN A 206 -6.66 -23.92 6.18
C ASN A 206 -5.13 -24.15 6.17
N ASP A 207 -4.39 -23.32 5.42
CA ASP A 207 -2.93 -23.40 5.28
C ASP A 207 -2.25 -22.33 6.15
N VAL A 208 -2.10 -22.66 7.43
CA VAL A 208 -1.22 -21.95 8.37
C VAL A 208 0.02 -22.79 8.62
N ARG A 209 1.20 -22.19 8.48
CA ARG A 209 2.49 -22.88 8.64
C ARG A 209 3.28 -22.26 9.80
N GLN A 210 4.26 -23.00 10.30
CA GLN A 210 5.28 -22.39 11.14
C GLN A 210 6.20 -21.52 10.26
N SER A 211 6.51 -20.30 10.72
CA SER A 211 7.54 -19.43 10.15
C SER A 211 8.84 -20.21 9.91
N LEU A 212 9.38 -20.10 8.71
CA LEU A 212 10.56 -20.85 8.27
C LEU A 212 11.83 -20.38 9.02
N PRO A 213 12.91 -21.19 9.06
CA PRO A 213 14.14 -20.85 9.80
C PRO A 213 14.74 -19.48 9.48
N GLU A 214 14.89 -19.09 8.22
CA GLU A 214 15.44 -17.77 7.89
C GLU A 214 14.41 -16.65 8.14
N MET A 215 13.11 -16.92 7.92
CA MET A 215 12.04 -15.99 8.34
C MET A 215 12.08 -15.68 9.84
N LEU A 216 12.30 -16.67 10.71
CA LEU A 216 12.38 -16.48 12.17
C LEU A 216 13.57 -15.61 12.59
N LYS A 217 14.73 -15.79 11.93
CA LYS A 217 15.92 -14.93 12.14
C LYS A 217 15.62 -13.49 11.71
N ALA A 218 15.03 -13.31 10.53
CA ALA A 218 14.64 -11.99 10.02
C ALA A 218 13.59 -11.32 10.92
N SER A 219 12.62 -12.09 11.44
CA SER A 219 11.54 -11.62 12.32
C SER A 219 12.08 -10.92 13.57
N THR A 220 13.11 -11.50 14.22
CA THR A 220 13.79 -10.87 15.38
C THR A 220 14.37 -9.49 15.05
N LYS A 221 14.96 -9.33 13.86
CA LYS A 221 15.50 -8.03 13.42
C LYS A 221 14.38 -7.04 13.06
N VAL A 222 13.30 -7.53 12.44
CA VAL A 222 12.12 -6.72 12.13
C VAL A 222 11.46 -6.22 13.43
N GLU A 223 11.37 -7.05 14.48
CA GLU A 223 10.87 -6.63 15.80
C GLU A 223 11.66 -5.43 16.34
N GLN A 224 13.00 -5.53 16.36
CA GLN A 224 13.88 -4.47 16.86
C GLN A 224 13.76 -3.18 16.02
N ALA A 225 13.71 -3.30 14.70
CA ALA A 225 13.60 -2.17 13.78
C ALA A 225 12.23 -1.48 13.88
N VAL A 226 11.13 -2.24 13.87
CA VAL A 226 9.77 -1.69 13.99
C VAL A 226 9.57 -1.01 15.34
N ASN A 227 10.02 -1.60 16.45
CA ASN A 227 9.95 -0.94 17.76
C ASN A 227 10.79 0.35 17.80
N SER A 228 12.00 0.35 17.22
CA SER A 228 12.83 1.56 17.13
C SER A 228 12.14 2.67 16.33
N GLU A 229 11.52 2.31 15.21
CA GLU A 229 10.78 3.22 14.34
C GLU A 229 9.50 3.75 14.98
N ILE A 230 8.75 2.92 15.72
CA ILE A 230 7.60 3.38 16.53
C ILE A 230 8.05 4.47 17.51
N GLN A 231 9.12 4.21 18.28
CA GLN A 231 9.63 5.17 19.26
C GLN A 231 10.16 6.44 18.59
N ARG A 232 10.79 6.34 17.43
CA ARG A 232 11.24 7.50 16.65
C ARG A 232 10.06 8.33 16.13
N ARG A 233 9.08 7.69 15.48
CA ARG A 233 7.87 8.33 14.95
C ARG A 233 7.10 9.08 16.04
N ILE A 234 6.95 8.48 17.22
CA ILE A 234 6.32 9.10 18.39
C ILE A 234 7.05 10.39 18.80
N ARG A 235 8.39 10.36 18.91
CA ARG A 235 9.16 11.55 19.32
C ARG A 235 9.17 12.67 18.28
N GLU A 236 9.28 12.32 16.99
CA GLU A 236 9.60 13.28 15.91
C GLU A 236 8.36 13.80 15.17
N PHE A 237 7.32 12.98 15.01
CA PHE A 237 6.17 13.30 14.15
C PHE A 237 4.87 13.51 14.92
N TYR A 238 4.69 12.86 16.08
CA TYR A 238 3.42 12.92 16.81
C TYR A 238 3.30 14.12 17.74
N PRO A 239 2.07 14.63 17.98
CA PRO A 239 1.85 15.81 18.81
C PRO A 239 2.46 15.67 20.21
N LYS A 240 3.28 16.64 20.60
CA LYS A 240 3.95 16.71 21.92
C LYS A 240 4.88 15.52 22.22
N GLY A 241 5.33 14.77 21.21
CA GLY A 241 6.20 13.61 21.39
C GLY A 241 5.51 12.42 22.07
N LYS A 242 4.18 12.32 21.96
CA LYS A 242 3.35 11.29 22.63
C LYS A 242 2.68 10.36 21.62
N LYS A 243 2.44 9.11 22.03
CA LYS A 243 1.68 8.12 21.26
C LYS A 243 0.28 8.63 20.93
N LEU A 244 -0.29 8.15 19.83
CA LEU A 244 -1.67 8.46 19.47
C LEU A 244 -2.66 7.80 20.42
N ARG A 245 -3.88 8.36 20.49
CA ARG A 245 -5.00 7.70 21.17
C ARG A 245 -5.31 6.36 20.50
N PHE A 246 -5.56 5.34 21.30
CA PHE A 246 -5.72 3.92 20.92
C PHE A 246 -4.44 3.22 20.44
N GLN A 247 -3.27 3.88 20.45
CA GLN A 247 -2.01 3.23 20.12
C GLN A 247 -1.47 2.49 21.35
N SER A 248 -1.11 1.22 21.20
CA SER A 248 -0.48 0.45 22.28
C SER A 248 0.84 1.10 22.75
N PRO A 249 1.07 1.23 24.07
CA PRO A 249 2.35 1.65 24.63
C PRO A 249 3.37 0.50 24.71
N GLY A 250 2.92 -0.75 24.62
CA GLY A 250 3.77 -1.93 24.76
C GLY A 250 4.64 -2.22 23.53
N PRO A 251 5.67 -3.08 23.66
CA PRO A 251 6.49 -3.49 22.54
C PRO A 251 5.65 -4.23 21.48
N TRP A 252 5.86 -3.89 20.23
CA TRP A 252 5.28 -4.58 19.08
C TRP A 252 6.00 -5.92 18.85
N LYS A 253 5.26 -6.99 18.54
CA LYS A 253 5.85 -8.33 18.30
C LYS A 253 5.33 -8.96 17.00
N PRO A 254 6.22 -9.40 16.08
CA PRO A 254 5.83 -10.08 14.84
C PRO A 254 5.45 -11.56 15.10
N ASN A 255 4.33 -11.82 15.79
CA ASN A 255 3.85 -13.18 16.05
C ASN A 255 3.15 -13.85 14.85
N THR A 256 2.74 -13.06 13.86
CA THR A 256 2.06 -13.55 12.64
C THR A 256 2.63 -12.89 11.38
N ALA A 257 2.64 -13.59 10.26
CA ALA A 257 3.18 -13.09 9.00
C ALA A 257 2.40 -13.60 7.77
N PHE A 258 2.02 -12.69 6.88
CA PHE A 258 1.45 -13.02 5.57
C PHE A 258 2.52 -12.91 4.50
N VAL A 259 2.93 -14.03 3.90
CA VAL A 259 3.85 -14.02 2.77
C VAL A 259 3.07 -13.99 1.48
N ASN A 260 3.24 -12.93 0.69
CA ASN A 260 2.57 -12.74 -0.59
C ASN A 260 3.60 -12.90 -1.72
N CYS A 261 3.28 -13.72 -2.73
CA CYS A 261 4.06 -13.88 -3.95
C CYS A 261 3.33 -13.20 -5.12
N TYR A 262 4.05 -12.33 -5.83
CA TYR A 262 3.61 -11.66 -7.04
C TYR A 262 4.48 -12.14 -8.21
N ASP A 263 3.96 -13.03 -9.04
CA ASP A 263 4.65 -13.59 -10.21
C ASP A 263 4.48 -12.71 -11.45
N GLY A 264 5.49 -11.88 -11.72
CA GLY A 264 5.50 -11.02 -12.89
C GLY A 264 4.72 -9.70 -12.72
N PRO A 265 4.54 -8.94 -13.83
CA PRO A 265 4.09 -7.56 -13.78
C PRO A 265 2.59 -7.39 -13.49
N LYS A 266 1.76 -8.38 -13.83
CA LYS A 266 0.28 -8.27 -13.78
C LYS A 266 -0.30 -8.53 -12.38
N GLU A 267 0.33 -9.40 -11.60
CA GLU A 267 -0.16 -9.74 -10.26
C GLU A 267 -0.10 -8.53 -9.33
N SER A 268 -1.14 -8.35 -8.52
CA SER A 268 -1.42 -7.12 -7.79
C SER A 268 -2.37 -7.36 -6.62
N VAL A 269 -2.51 -6.36 -5.75
CA VAL A 269 -3.58 -6.29 -4.74
C VAL A 269 -4.20 -4.89 -4.78
N GLY A 270 -5.53 -4.83 -4.80
CA GLY A 270 -6.28 -3.57 -4.87
C GLY A 270 -6.18 -2.71 -3.62
N TYR A 271 -6.75 -1.50 -3.65
CA TYR A 271 -6.73 -0.58 -2.52
C TYR A 271 -7.53 -1.10 -1.30
N HIS A 272 -6.82 -1.48 -0.25
CA HIS A 272 -7.37 -1.99 1.00
C HIS A 272 -6.68 -1.36 2.22
N ALA A 273 -7.15 -1.69 3.41
CA ALA A 273 -6.45 -1.49 4.68
C ALA A 273 -6.45 -2.85 5.40
N ASP A 274 -5.48 -3.08 6.27
CA ASP A 274 -5.35 -4.34 7.01
C ASP A 274 -6.54 -4.55 7.97
N GLN A 275 -6.99 -5.80 8.12
CA GLN A 275 -8.14 -6.12 8.96
C GLN A 275 -7.79 -6.01 10.44
N LEU A 276 -8.46 -5.09 11.15
CA LEU A 276 -8.15 -4.73 12.52
C LEU A 276 -8.60 -5.77 13.56
N THR A 277 -9.39 -6.78 13.19
CA THR A 277 -10.05 -7.74 14.10
C THR A 277 -9.12 -8.28 15.20
N TYR A 278 -7.92 -8.72 14.82
CA TYR A 278 -6.93 -9.31 15.74
C TYR A 278 -5.73 -8.38 16.05
N LEU A 279 -5.59 -7.31 15.27
CA LEU A 279 -4.53 -6.30 15.43
C LEU A 279 -4.90 -5.23 16.48
N GLY A 280 -6.18 -4.89 16.54
CA GLY A 280 -6.71 -3.77 17.30
C GLY A 280 -6.65 -2.44 16.57
N PRO A 281 -7.08 -1.36 17.25
CA PRO A 281 -6.97 0.00 16.73
C PRO A 281 -5.50 0.44 16.62
N ARG A 282 -5.21 1.37 15.70
CA ARG A 282 -3.90 2.03 15.55
C ARG A 282 -2.73 1.05 15.38
N ALA A 283 -2.97 -0.03 14.63
CA ALA A 283 -2.04 -1.13 14.43
C ALA A 283 -0.83 -0.73 13.56
N VAL A 284 0.36 -1.15 13.99
CA VAL A 284 1.61 -1.01 13.23
C VAL A 284 1.92 -2.31 12.50
N ILE A 285 2.39 -2.22 11.25
CA ILE A 285 2.66 -3.37 10.38
C ILE A 285 4.05 -3.23 9.76
N GLY A 286 4.87 -4.28 9.84
CA GLY A 286 6.20 -4.33 9.23
C GLY A 286 6.18 -5.15 7.94
N SER A 287 6.56 -4.57 6.81
CA SER A 287 6.49 -5.24 5.50
C SER A 287 7.86 -5.33 4.84
N LEU A 288 8.45 -6.53 4.82
CA LEU A 288 9.74 -6.80 4.18
C LEU A 288 9.53 -7.25 2.72
N SER A 289 10.06 -6.47 1.77
CA SER A 289 10.00 -6.77 0.32
C SER A 289 11.29 -7.43 -0.16
N LEU A 290 11.17 -8.51 -0.94
CA LEU A 290 12.29 -9.25 -1.52
C LEU A 290 12.01 -9.58 -3.00
N GLY A 291 13.08 -9.70 -3.80
CA GLY A 291 12.97 -9.98 -5.24
C GLY A 291 12.69 -8.73 -6.07
N VAL A 292 11.79 -8.84 -7.05
CA VAL A 292 11.47 -7.78 -8.02
C VAL A 292 10.92 -6.51 -7.34
N ALA A 293 11.42 -5.34 -7.75
CA ALA A 293 10.93 -4.05 -7.28
C ALA A 293 9.49 -3.78 -7.76
N ARG A 294 8.62 -3.26 -6.88
CA ARG A 294 7.22 -2.91 -7.24
C ARG A 294 6.76 -1.62 -6.54
N GLU A 295 5.75 -1.00 -7.14
CA GLU A 295 5.08 0.18 -6.59
C GLU A 295 4.05 -0.21 -5.51
N PHE A 296 4.29 0.25 -4.27
CA PHE A 296 3.31 0.25 -3.20
C PHE A 296 2.61 1.61 -3.19
N ARG A 297 1.35 1.65 -3.63
CA ARG A 297 0.59 2.90 -3.74
C ARG A 297 -0.34 3.10 -2.57
N VAL A 298 -0.29 4.29 -1.97
CA VAL A 298 -1.15 4.72 -0.87
C VAL A 298 -2.02 5.91 -1.27
N ARG A 299 -3.22 6.00 -0.68
CA ARG A 299 -4.12 7.16 -0.79
C ARG A 299 -4.92 7.34 0.51
N LYS A 300 -5.28 8.57 0.85
CA LYS A 300 -6.18 8.85 1.98
C LYS A 300 -7.57 8.25 1.73
N THR A 301 -8.24 7.80 2.78
CA THR A 301 -9.58 7.19 2.71
C THR A 301 -10.68 8.23 2.50
N VAL A 302 -10.45 9.48 2.90
CA VAL A 302 -11.38 10.62 2.76
C VAL A 302 -10.59 11.86 2.40
N ALA A 303 -11.01 12.59 1.36
CA ALA A 303 -10.47 13.91 1.07
C ALA A 303 -10.78 14.91 2.20
N GLU A 304 -9.84 15.78 2.54
CA GLU A 304 -10.01 16.76 3.63
C GLU A 304 -10.96 17.91 3.25
N ASP A 305 -11.18 18.12 1.95
CA ASP A 305 -11.96 19.23 1.40
C ASP A 305 -13.25 18.71 0.74
N ASP A 306 -14.41 19.14 1.25
CA ASP A 306 -15.72 18.77 0.68
C ASP A 306 -15.93 19.33 -0.74
N GLU A 307 -15.17 20.38 -1.14
CA GLU A 307 -15.14 20.93 -2.50
C GLU A 307 -14.61 19.96 -3.57
N HIS A 308 -14.03 18.82 -3.17
CA HIS A 308 -13.36 17.89 -4.09
C HIS A 308 -14.09 16.54 -4.23
N ARG A 309 -15.33 16.44 -3.73
CA ARG A 309 -16.23 15.32 -4.01
C ARG A 309 -16.65 15.34 -5.49
N LYS A 310 -16.45 14.23 -6.20
CA LYS A 310 -17.12 13.98 -7.49
C LYS A 310 -18.61 13.70 -7.22
N GLU A 311 -19.49 14.04 -8.17
CA GLU A 311 -20.93 13.76 -8.10
C GLU A 311 -21.26 12.26 -7.99
N ASP A 312 -20.34 11.38 -8.42
CA ASP A 312 -20.45 9.92 -8.29
C ASP A 312 -20.12 9.36 -6.88
N GLY A 313 -19.72 10.22 -5.93
CA GLY A 313 -19.36 9.81 -4.56
C GLY A 313 -17.97 9.17 -4.39
N SER A 314 -17.13 9.12 -5.44
CA SER A 314 -15.77 8.55 -5.37
C SER A 314 -14.77 9.51 -4.70
N LEU A 315 -14.73 9.45 -3.35
CA LEU A 315 -14.00 10.35 -2.45
C LEU A 315 -12.45 10.35 -2.53
N ALA A 316 -11.81 9.43 -3.26
CA ALA A 316 -10.39 9.09 -3.08
C ALA A 316 -9.49 9.30 -4.32
N ASP A 317 -10.02 9.81 -5.44
CA ASP A 317 -9.19 10.11 -6.63
C ASP A 317 -8.78 11.59 -6.70
N ALA A 318 -9.40 12.46 -5.90
CA ALA A 318 -9.23 13.90 -6.00
C ALA A 318 -7.94 14.43 -5.35
N GLN A 319 -7.55 13.89 -4.18
CA GLN A 319 -6.26 14.17 -3.53
C GLN A 319 -5.07 13.39 -4.16
N GLY A 320 -5.32 12.63 -5.22
CA GLY A 320 -4.30 11.85 -5.94
C GLY A 320 -3.73 10.65 -5.18
N GLN A 321 -2.72 10.02 -5.77
CA GLN A 321 -2.11 8.78 -5.27
C GLN A 321 -0.63 9.02 -5.00
N VAL A 322 -0.09 8.42 -3.94
CA VAL A 322 1.34 8.41 -3.65
C VAL A 322 1.88 7.02 -3.93
N SER A 323 2.96 6.91 -4.72
CA SER A 323 3.60 5.64 -5.07
C SER A 323 4.98 5.55 -4.42
N ILE A 324 5.14 4.57 -3.53
CA ILE A 324 6.39 4.25 -2.85
C ILE A 324 7.06 3.10 -3.63
N HIS A 325 8.28 3.32 -4.10
CA HIS A 325 9.05 2.25 -4.73
C HIS A 325 9.65 1.33 -3.65
N LEU A 326 9.30 0.04 -3.70
CA LEU A 326 9.84 -0.99 -2.82
C LEU A 326 10.82 -1.87 -3.60
N PRO A 327 12.15 -1.60 -3.55
CA PRO A 327 13.18 -2.47 -4.13
C PRO A 327 13.38 -3.73 -3.28
N HIS A 328 14.21 -4.65 -3.77
CA HIS A 328 14.70 -5.79 -3.00
C HIS A 328 15.25 -5.34 -1.63
N ASN A 329 14.97 -6.13 -0.58
CA ASN A 329 15.45 -5.94 0.79
C ASN A 329 15.11 -4.54 1.35
N SER A 330 13.86 -4.12 1.17
CA SER A 330 13.30 -2.93 1.82
C SER A 330 12.29 -3.32 2.90
N LEU A 331 12.49 -2.82 4.11
CA LEU A 331 11.52 -2.90 5.21
C LEU A 331 10.71 -1.61 5.25
N LEU A 332 9.42 -1.69 4.91
CA LEU A 332 8.46 -0.61 5.06
C LEU A 332 7.72 -0.78 6.39
N VAL A 333 7.73 0.24 7.25
CA VAL A 333 6.93 0.29 8.48
C VAL A 333 5.70 1.16 8.23
N MET A 334 4.52 0.55 8.28
CA MET A 334 3.25 1.27 8.28
C MET A 334 2.90 1.66 9.72
N HIS A 335 2.94 2.96 10.03
CA HIS A 335 2.72 3.50 11.37
C HIS A 335 1.24 3.52 11.77
N ALA A 336 1.00 3.85 13.03
CA ALA A 336 -0.28 3.68 13.73
C ALA A 336 -1.47 4.32 13.00
N GLU A 337 -1.29 5.42 12.27
CA GLU A 337 -2.38 6.08 11.54
C GLU A 337 -2.71 5.49 10.15
N MET A 338 -1.94 4.52 9.66
CA MET A 338 -2.05 3.99 8.30
C MET A 338 -3.39 3.31 8.03
N GLN A 339 -3.86 2.41 8.90
CA GLN A 339 -4.99 1.53 8.58
C GLN A 339 -6.36 2.20 8.72
N GLU A 340 -6.48 3.26 9.54
CA GLU A 340 -7.72 4.03 9.64
C GLU A 340 -7.81 5.15 8.60
N GLU A 341 -6.70 5.82 8.28
CA GLU A 341 -6.74 7.07 7.50
C GLU A 341 -6.36 6.87 6.03
N TRP A 342 -5.70 5.76 5.69
CA TRP A 342 -5.19 5.48 4.35
C TRP A 342 -5.62 4.09 3.85
N LYS A 343 -5.45 3.89 2.54
CA LYS A 343 -5.52 2.57 1.89
C LYS A 343 -4.28 2.38 1.04
N HIS A 344 -3.82 1.14 0.95
CA HIS A 344 -2.65 0.75 0.19
C HIS A 344 -2.94 -0.36 -0.83
N SER A 345 -2.06 -0.49 -1.82
CA SER A 345 -2.16 -1.44 -2.93
C SER A 345 -0.78 -1.77 -3.49
N ILE A 346 -0.61 -2.93 -4.12
CA ILE A 346 0.51 -3.21 -5.02
C ILE A 346 0.00 -3.05 -6.44
N HIS A 347 0.45 -2.02 -7.14
CA HIS A 347 -0.07 -1.69 -8.47
C HIS A 347 0.52 -2.64 -9.55
N PRO A 348 -0.26 -3.09 -10.55
CA PRO A 348 0.30 -3.75 -11.73
C PRO A 348 1.38 -2.90 -12.38
N ALA A 349 2.49 -3.52 -12.76
CA ALA A 349 3.55 -2.85 -13.52
C ALA A 349 3.32 -3.05 -15.03
N LYS A 350 3.81 -2.14 -15.87
CA LYS A 350 3.87 -2.38 -17.33
C LYS A 350 5.02 -3.33 -17.68
N THR A 351 6.17 -3.07 -17.06
CA THR A 351 7.43 -3.81 -17.17
C THR A 351 7.98 -4.06 -15.78
N ILE A 352 8.83 -5.07 -15.64
CA ILE A 352 9.59 -5.34 -14.41
C ILE A 352 11.04 -5.67 -14.80
N GLU A 353 11.97 -5.27 -13.95
CA GLU A 353 13.38 -5.69 -14.06
C GLU A 353 13.54 -7.03 -13.33
N PRO A 354 14.02 -8.10 -13.98
CA PRO A 354 14.20 -9.39 -13.34
C PRO A 354 15.27 -9.34 -12.25
N HIS A 355 14.96 -9.87 -11.07
CA HIS A 355 15.90 -10.04 -9.98
C HIS A 355 16.83 -11.26 -10.24
N PRO A 356 18.15 -11.20 -9.94
CA PRO A 356 19.08 -12.29 -10.21
C PRO A 356 18.62 -13.67 -9.68
N LEU A 357 18.14 -13.72 -8.43
CA LEU A 357 17.61 -14.93 -7.80
C LEU A 357 16.12 -15.19 -8.13
N ALA A 358 15.23 -14.23 -7.81
CA ALA A 358 13.78 -14.39 -7.93
C ALA A 358 13.21 -14.34 -9.36
N LYS A 359 14.03 -14.00 -10.37
CA LYS A 359 13.61 -13.75 -11.75
C LYS A 359 12.49 -12.70 -11.77
N ASN A 360 11.26 -13.09 -12.12
CA ASN A 360 10.12 -12.19 -12.24
C ASN A 360 9.29 -12.05 -10.95
N LYS A 361 9.65 -12.75 -9.87
CA LYS A 361 8.86 -12.80 -8.62
C LYS A 361 9.23 -11.68 -7.66
N ARG A 362 8.22 -11.07 -7.06
CA ARG A 362 8.34 -10.31 -5.79
C ARG A 362 7.71 -11.13 -4.68
N LEU A 363 8.45 -11.31 -3.58
CA LEU A 363 7.96 -11.87 -2.33
C LEU A 363 7.87 -10.76 -1.28
N ASN A 364 6.83 -10.79 -0.45
CA ASN A 364 6.63 -9.80 0.60
C ASN A 364 6.13 -10.45 1.88
N ILE A 365 6.90 -10.31 2.96
CA ILE A 365 6.51 -10.76 4.30
C ILE A 365 5.86 -9.59 5.03
N THR A 366 4.54 -9.64 5.22
CA THR A 366 3.78 -8.68 6.03
C THR A 366 3.66 -9.20 7.45
N TYR A 367 4.58 -8.77 8.32
CA TYR A 367 4.58 -9.07 9.75
C TYR A 367 3.54 -8.25 10.49
N ARG A 368 2.78 -8.93 11.35
CA ARG A 368 1.62 -8.42 12.07
C ARG A 368 1.70 -8.85 13.55
N PHE A 369 1.26 -7.96 14.44
CA PHE A 369 1.17 -8.25 15.88
C PHE A 369 -0.29 -8.49 16.27
N TYR A 370 -0.61 -9.73 16.62
CA TYR A 370 -1.94 -10.12 17.10
C TYR A 370 -1.96 -10.05 18.61
N LYS A 371 -2.92 -9.30 19.16
CA LYS A 371 -3.03 -9.13 20.61
C LYS A 371 -3.83 -10.28 21.23
N GLU A 372 -3.36 -10.81 22.37
CA GLU A 372 -4.09 -11.83 23.15
C GLU A 372 -5.44 -11.33 23.68
N ASN A 373 -5.55 -10.04 24.00
CA ASN A 373 -6.83 -9.43 24.38
C ASN A 373 -7.82 -9.26 23.20
N LEU A 374 -7.39 -9.53 21.96
CA LEU A 374 -8.24 -9.56 20.77
C LEU A 374 -8.36 -10.97 20.18
N HIS A 375 -8.05 -11.98 20.98
CA HIS A 375 -8.23 -13.37 20.63
C HIS A 375 -9.66 -13.67 20.11
N PRO A 376 -9.85 -14.57 19.11
CA PRO A 376 -11.16 -14.94 18.58
C PRO A 376 -12.23 -15.27 19.61
N LYS A 377 -11.85 -15.79 20.79
CA LYS A 377 -12.76 -16.05 21.93
C LYS A 377 -13.54 -14.81 22.40
N PHE A 378 -12.96 -13.62 22.26
CA PHE A 378 -13.58 -12.34 22.61
C PHE A 378 -14.28 -11.65 21.42
N THR A 379 -14.17 -12.21 20.21
CA THR A 379 -14.75 -11.58 19.00
C THR A 379 -16.27 -11.81 18.97
N PRO A 380 -17.12 -10.76 18.98
CA PRO A 380 -18.57 -10.94 18.96
C PRO A 380 -19.04 -11.70 17.72
N LYS A 381 -19.98 -12.62 17.89
CA LYS A 381 -20.66 -13.30 16.77
C LYS A 381 -21.84 -12.47 16.28
N CYS A 382 -22.07 -12.47 14.98
CA CYS A 382 -23.22 -11.81 14.36
C CYS A 382 -24.45 -12.73 14.33
N LYS A 383 -25.60 -12.24 13.83
CA LYS A 383 -26.84 -13.03 13.72
C LYS A 383 -26.72 -14.25 12.76
N CYS A 384 -25.70 -14.28 11.90
CA CYS A 384 -25.39 -15.44 11.05
C CYS A 384 -24.51 -16.50 11.75
N GLY A 385 -24.21 -16.35 13.05
CA GLY A 385 -23.37 -17.27 13.83
C GLY A 385 -21.86 -17.13 13.62
N VAL A 386 -21.40 -16.40 12.58
CA VAL A 386 -19.97 -16.16 12.33
C VAL A 386 -19.42 -15.00 13.20
N PRO A 387 -18.12 -15.01 13.54
CA PRO A 387 -17.44 -13.86 14.13
C PRO A 387 -17.56 -12.60 13.27
N THR A 388 -17.65 -11.46 13.93
CA THR A 388 -17.66 -10.13 13.32
C THR A 388 -16.25 -9.64 12.98
N VAL A 389 -16.15 -8.66 12.09
CA VAL A 389 -14.89 -7.95 11.80
C VAL A 389 -14.88 -6.60 12.47
N LEU A 390 -13.71 -6.22 13.02
CA LEU A 390 -13.48 -4.88 13.55
C LEU A 390 -13.17 -3.92 12.41
N ARG A 391 -13.88 -2.78 12.34
CA ARG A 391 -13.56 -1.71 11.39
C ARG A 391 -13.59 -0.33 12.05
N CYS A 392 -12.64 0.51 11.66
CA CYS A 392 -12.71 1.95 11.90
C CYS A 392 -13.66 2.60 10.89
N LEU A 393 -14.58 3.43 11.37
CA LEU A 393 -15.47 4.22 10.52
C LEU A 393 -14.76 5.48 10.04
N THR A 394 -14.83 5.72 8.74
CA THR A 394 -14.11 6.82 8.07
C THR A 394 -15.03 7.80 7.36
N LYS A 395 -16.16 7.32 6.79
CA LYS A 395 -17.02 8.08 5.87
C LYS A 395 -17.75 9.27 6.52
N ASN A 396 -18.36 9.08 7.68
CA ASN A 396 -19.22 10.10 8.31
C ASN A 396 -18.41 10.93 9.31
N LYS A 397 -18.49 12.26 9.22
CA LYS A 397 -17.68 13.19 10.02
C LYS A 397 -17.82 12.98 11.54
N GLU A 398 -19.03 12.71 12.01
CA GLU A 398 -19.36 12.54 13.45
C GLU A 398 -18.88 11.21 14.05
N THR A 399 -18.83 10.15 13.24
CA THR A 399 -18.40 8.81 13.66
C THR A 399 -16.99 8.46 13.20
N ARG A 400 -16.30 9.39 12.52
CA ARG A 400 -14.94 9.20 12.01
C ARG A 400 -13.98 8.88 13.16
N GLY A 401 -13.18 7.83 12.99
CA GLY A 401 -12.22 7.38 14.01
C GLY A 401 -12.85 6.54 15.14
N ARG A 402 -14.16 6.25 15.10
CA ARG A 402 -14.80 5.28 16.01
C ARG A 402 -14.74 3.88 15.41
N TYR A 403 -14.67 2.87 16.27
CA TYR A 403 -14.56 1.45 15.88
C TYR A 403 -15.88 0.72 16.06
N CYS A 404 -16.15 -0.26 15.21
CA CYS A 404 -17.37 -1.06 15.28
C CYS A 404 -17.11 -2.51 14.84
N TRP A 405 -17.88 -3.41 15.44
CA TRP A 405 -18.02 -4.81 15.06
C TRP A 405 -19.16 -4.93 14.06
N MET A 406 -18.89 -5.51 12.88
CA MET A 406 -19.89 -5.69 11.82
C MET A 406 -19.86 -7.09 11.23
N CYS A 407 -21.00 -7.53 10.68
CA CYS A 407 -21.07 -8.74 9.87
C CYS A 407 -20.23 -8.63 8.59
N HIS A 408 -19.62 -9.73 8.15
CA HIS A 408 -18.76 -9.79 6.96
C HIS A 408 -19.14 -10.93 5.99
N THR A 409 -20.22 -11.68 6.24
CA THR A 409 -20.58 -12.85 5.40
C THR A 409 -20.90 -12.50 3.95
N ASN A 410 -21.28 -11.26 3.63
CA ASN A 410 -21.46 -10.79 2.25
C ASN A 410 -20.21 -10.94 1.35
N TYR A 411 -19.02 -11.10 1.94
CA TYR A 411 -17.76 -11.35 1.22
C TYR A 411 -17.44 -12.85 1.07
N ILE A 412 -18.22 -13.73 1.71
CA ILE A 412 -18.12 -15.19 1.61
C ILE A 412 -19.01 -15.63 0.42
N PRO A 413 -18.42 -16.25 -0.63
CA PRO A 413 -19.18 -16.87 -1.71
C PRO A 413 -20.40 -17.68 -1.24
N GLY A 414 -21.58 -17.25 -1.65
CA GLY A 414 -22.84 -17.96 -1.43
C GLY A 414 -23.51 -17.74 -0.06
N GLN A 415 -23.13 -16.72 0.72
CA GLN A 415 -23.84 -16.35 1.95
C GLN A 415 -24.38 -14.92 1.93
N GLU A 416 -25.62 -14.75 2.40
CA GLU A 416 -26.19 -13.45 2.71
C GLU A 416 -25.76 -12.96 4.11
N GLY A 417 -25.64 -11.64 4.27
CA GLY A 417 -25.18 -11.01 5.49
C GLY A 417 -26.25 -10.24 6.24
N CYS A 418 -26.27 -10.45 7.56
CA CYS A 418 -27.14 -9.72 8.46
C CYS A 418 -26.63 -8.29 8.72
N LYS A 419 -27.55 -7.39 9.07
CA LYS A 419 -27.26 -6.01 9.44
C LYS A 419 -26.72 -5.87 10.88
N TYR A 420 -25.92 -6.83 11.36
CA TYR A 420 -25.35 -6.77 12.71
C TYR A 420 -24.30 -5.65 12.80
N PHE A 421 -24.45 -4.82 13.82
CA PHE A 421 -23.58 -3.71 14.16
C PHE A 421 -23.51 -3.58 15.68
N ARG A 422 -22.30 -3.42 16.24
CA ARG A 422 -22.07 -3.07 17.66
C ARG A 422 -20.90 -2.10 17.73
N TRP A 423 -21.00 -1.05 18.54
CA TRP A 423 -19.84 -0.18 18.82
C TRP A 423 -18.74 -0.95 19.54
N ALA A 424 -17.49 -0.76 19.12
CA ALA A 424 -16.32 -1.29 19.80
C ALA A 424 -15.70 -0.19 20.66
N TRP A 425 -15.49 -0.50 21.94
CA TRP A 425 -14.88 0.40 22.92
C TRP A 425 -13.44 -0.01 23.16
N PHE A 426 -12.57 1.00 23.29
CA PHE A 426 -11.16 0.86 23.61
C PHE A 426 -10.75 2.00 24.53
N ASP A 427 -9.81 1.73 25.43
CA ASP A 427 -9.14 2.76 26.23
C ASP A 427 -8.11 3.56 25.41
N ASP A 428 -7.40 4.51 26.02
CA ASP A 428 -6.40 5.32 25.30
C ASP A 428 -5.16 4.53 24.83
N ASP A 429 -4.97 3.29 25.30
CA ASP A 429 -3.92 2.34 24.91
C ASP A 429 -4.39 1.35 23.82
N GLY A 430 -5.65 1.41 23.42
CA GLY A 430 -6.22 0.54 22.40
C GLY A 430 -6.55 -0.86 22.91
N GLU A 431 -6.79 -0.98 24.22
CA GLU A 431 -7.16 -2.20 24.92
C GLU A 431 -8.70 -2.23 25.09
N PRO A 432 -9.36 -3.37 24.84
CA PRO A 432 -10.81 -3.51 25.06
C PRO A 432 -11.14 -3.67 26.55
N PRO A 433 -12.41 -3.47 26.98
CA PRO A 433 -12.79 -3.51 28.41
C PRO A 433 -12.40 -4.78 29.17
N TRP A 434 -12.54 -5.95 28.54
CA TRP A 434 -12.16 -7.24 29.14
C TRP A 434 -10.63 -7.44 29.31
N ALA A 435 -9.81 -6.53 28.79
CA ALA A 435 -8.36 -6.58 28.98
C ALA A 435 -7.91 -6.15 30.38
N THR A 436 -8.76 -5.48 31.16
CA THR A 436 -8.50 -5.23 32.59
C THR A 436 -8.88 -6.41 33.47
N GLU A 437 -9.96 -7.13 33.12
CA GLU A 437 -10.41 -8.34 33.84
C GLU A 437 -9.36 -9.46 33.70
N ALA A 438 -8.87 -9.70 32.49
CA ALA A 438 -7.77 -10.63 32.26
C ALA A 438 -6.43 -10.25 32.95
N LYS A 439 -6.28 -8.99 33.42
CA LYS A 439 -5.11 -8.55 34.21
C LYS A 439 -5.33 -8.75 35.72
N THR A 440 -6.57 -8.71 36.21
CA THR A 440 -6.90 -9.08 37.59
C THR A 440 -6.83 -10.59 37.78
N ASP A 441 -7.38 -11.37 36.85
CA ASP A 441 -7.35 -12.84 36.90
C ASP A 441 -5.90 -13.36 36.94
N ALA A 442 -5.04 -12.81 36.08
CA ALA A 442 -3.60 -13.13 36.05
C ALA A 442 -2.81 -12.71 37.32
N CYS A 443 -3.39 -11.90 38.21
CA CYS A 443 -2.85 -11.60 39.53
C CYS A 443 -3.44 -12.49 40.64
N GLU A 444 -4.58 -13.14 40.41
CA GLU A 444 -5.31 -13.95 41.40
C GLU A 444 -5.26 -15.47 41.12
N GLU A 445 -4.79 -15.92 39.94
CA GLU A 445 -4.58 -17.33 39.58
C GLU A 445 -3.41 -18.01 40.34
N GLY A 446 -3.53 -18.04 41.67
CA GLY A 446 -2.97 -19.07 42.55
C GLY A 446 -4.02 -20.10 42.99
N GLY A 447 -5.20 -20.12 42.37
CA GLY A 447 -6.33 -21.00 42.70
C GLY A 447 -7.07 -21.48 41.46
N VAL A 448 -7.46 -22.76 41.47
CA VAL A 448 -8.24 -23.43 40.40
C VAL A 448 -9.72 -23.31 40.73
N LEU A 449 -10.58 -23.04 39.72
CA LEU A 449 -11.73 -23.89 39.34
C LEU A 449 -12.64 -23.26 38.26
N ASP A 450 -12.94 -24.10 37.26
CA ASP A 450 -14.16 -24.28 36.45
C ASP A 450 -14.97 -23.10 35.85
N GLY A 451 -15.50 -23.37 34.66
CA GLY A 451 -16.20 -22.40 33.81
C GLY A 451 -17.70 -22.22 34.09
N ASP A 452 -18.37 -21.60 33.10
CA ASP A 452 -19.81 -21.32 33.03
C ASP A 452 -20.33 -20.06 33.75
N GLY A 453 -19.46 -19.10 34.12
CA GLY A 453 -19.85 -17.76 34.60
C GLY A 453 -19.91 -16.62 33.55
N TRP A 454 -19.48 -16.88 32.30
CA TRP A 454 -19.11 -15.82 31.34
C TRP A 454 -20.28 -15.09 30.65
N GLU A 455 -21.50 -15.65 30.64
CA GLU A 455 -22.63 -15.03 29.93
C GLU A 455 -23.45 -14.04 30.77
N GLU A 456 -23.59 -14.24 32.09
CA GLU A 456 -24.37 -13.33 32.96
C GLU A 456 -23.60 -12.04 33.29
N ALA A 457 -22.30 -12.13 33.61
CA ALA A 457 -21.47 -10.97 33.95
C ALA A 457 -21.39 -9.93 32.81
N MET A 458 -21.49 -10.37 31.55
CA MET A 458 -21.55 -9.46 30.41
C MET A 458 -22.85 -8.62 30.40
N TRP A 459 -23.99 -9.17 30.82
CA TRP A 459 -25.26 -8.46 30.74
C TRP A 459 -25.45 -7.42 31.85
N GLU A 460 -25.02 -7.68 33.08
CA GLU A 460 -25.21 -6.74 34.20
C GLU A 460 -24.41 -5.43 34.06
N GLN A 461 -23.17 -5.49 33.55
CA GLN A 461 -22.38 -4.27 33.27
C GLN A 461 -22.91 -3.47 32.06
N TYR A 462 -23.58 -4.11 31.10
CA TYR A 462 -24.15 -3.39 29.94
C TYR A 462 -25.58 -2.88 30.17
N SER A 463 -26.34 -3.45 31.11
CA SER A 463 -27.68 -2.96 31.46
C SER A 463 -27.69 -1.70 32.33
N THR A 464 -26.57 -1.35 32.98
CA THR A 464 -26.49 -0.30 34.01
C THR A 464 -25.89 1.03 33.52
N ARG A 465 -25.71 1.18 32.20
CA ARG A 465 -25.14 2.39 31.57
C ARG A 465 -25.89 2.88 30.31
N GLU A 466 -27.16 2.52 30.18
CA GLU A 466 -28.10 3.17 29.25
C GLU A 466 -29.05 4.12 30.01
N GLU A 467 -28.49 5.21 30.56
CA GLU A 467 -29.19 6.47 30.90
C GLU A 467 -28.34 7.68 30.47
#